data_AF-A0A9P8RNT7-F1
#
_entry.id   AF-A0A9P8RNT7-F1
#
_cell.length_a   1.000
_cell.length_b   1.000
_cell.length_c   1.000
_cell.angle_alpha   90.00
_cell.angle_beta   90.00
_cell.angle_gamma   90.00
#
_symmetry.space_group_name_H-M   'P 1'
#
loop_
_entity.id
_entity.type
_entity.pdbx_description
1 polymer ?
#
loop_
_entity_poly.entity_id
_entity_poly.type
_entity_poly.pdbx_seq_one_letter_code
_entity_poly.pdbx_strand_id
1 'polypeptide(L)'
;MSQIHSPPSNISESKTPHGHSPQDETGVGHQGVQGIMGVSLIATETPEAQRRQLPTISKERWSSSVGEIAFEPDSFLNDVNENGGQGSILYLAYGSNLCEATFKGVRGIKPLAQLNVLVPELALTFDLPGIPYSEPCFANVRYRSQPRAQNSDMPSDLEKKSPSINGAPPEYHKDKWKKGLVGVVYEVSRKDYATIIATEGGNTSYKDVVVTCHPLLDVETVPEIPHTSPFDAHTLFCPDVSGFLAGRAHRPDPSYAQPSARYLKLITDGADEHGLPKEYKLYLHDIRPYTITTTRQRIGRFLFTSVWMPVILVMILLQRTFKDKRGRSPKWLIEVSRIIYSAMWVSYDRFFKGLFGDGERTIGAGRHNELP
;
A
#
# COMPACT_ATOMS: atom_id res chain seq x y z
N MET A 1 18.00 54.84 4.51
CA MET A 1 17.91 56.29 4.73
C MET A 1 16.87 56.83 3.76
N SER A 2 15.73 57.29 4.30
CA SER A 2 14.65 58.11 3.69
C SER A 2 13.93 57.62 2.42
N GLN A 3 12.62 57.84 2.20
CA GLN A 3 11.40 58.03 2.99
C GLN A 3 10.26 58.19 1.95
N ILE A 4 9.13 57.51 2.18
CA ILE A 4 7.73 58.02 2.16
C ILE A 4 7.17 58.68 0.88
N HIS A 5 6.11 58.08 0.32
CA HIS A 5 4.76 58.69 0.30
C HIS A 5 3.64 57.73 -0.18
N SER A 6 2.55 57.72 0.60
CA SER A 6 1.16 57.41 0.26
C SER A 6 0.30 58.48 0.98
N PRO A 7 -1.05 58.51 0.92
CA PRO A 7 -2.05 58.24 -0.13
C PRO A 7 -2.93 59.52 -0.37
N PRO A 8 -4.19 59.44 -0.85
CA PRO A 8 -5.30 59.38 0.12
C PRO A 8 -6.55 58.56 -0.30
N SER A 9 -7.43 58.44 0.70
CA SER A 9 -8.67 57.67 0.90
C SER A 9 -9.97 58.38 0.46
N ASN A 10 -11.10 57.63 0.45
CA ASN A 10 -12.46 57.94 0.99
C ASN A 10 -13.59 57.29 0.14
N ILE A 11 -14.79 56.86 0.60
CA ILE A 11 -15.52 56.74 1.90
C ILE A 11 -16.91 56.08 1.61
N SER A 12 -17.43 55.26 2.56
CA SER A 12 -18.86 54.98 2.97
C SER A 12 -19.93 54.48 1.95
N GLU A 13 -21.08 53.86 2.26
CA GLU A 13 -21.88 53.48 3.45
C GLU A 13 -23.10 52.66 2.91
N SER A 14 -23.59 51.55 3.46
CA SER A 14 -24.66 51.42 4.48
C SER A 14 -25.85 50.49 4.08
N LYS A 15 -26.29 49.71 5.08
CA LYS A 15 -27.68 49.38 5.54
C LYS A 15 -28.68 48.50 4.74
N THR A 16 -29.12 47.46 5.45
CA THR A 16 -30.41 46.72 5.39
C THR A 16 -31.57 47.56 5.97
N PRO A 17 -32.88 47.22 5.82
CA PRO A 17 -33.56 46.23 6.71
C PRO A 17 -34.85 45.50 6.18
N HIS A 18 -35.32 44.51 6.96
CA HIS A 18 -36.69 43.97 7.22
C HIS A 18 -37.71 43.78 6.05
N GLY A 19 -38.48 42.70 5.90
CA GLY A 19 -39.11 41.79 6.88
C GLY A 19 -40.62 42.06 6.97
N HIS A 20 -41.47 41.27 6.31
CA HIS A 20 -42.93 41.18 6.56
C HIS A 20 -43.55 39.88 5.98
N SER A 21 -44.33 39.20 6.80
CA SER A 21 -45.44 38.26 6.53
C SER A 21 -46.60 38.71 7.45
N PRO A 22 -47.77 38.05 7.56
CA PRO A 22 -48.47 37.04 6.74
C PRO A 22 -49.95 37.43 6.47
N GLN A 23 -50.70 36.71 5.60
CA GLN A 23 -52.15 36.41 5.70
C GLN A 23 -52.42 35.16 4.83
N ASP A 24 -52.75 34.02 5.42
CA ASP A 24 -54.10 33.48 5.71
C ASP A 24 -54.90 33.10 4.45
N GLU A 25 -55.10 31.80 4.23
CA GLU A 25 -56.41 31.29 3.82
C GLU A 25 -56.56 29.78 4.13
N THR A 26 -57.62 29.52 4.87
CA THR A 26 -58.12 28.23 5.36
C THR A 26 -58.91 27.48 4.28
N GLY A 27 -58.77 26.15 4.20
CA GLY A 27 -59.64 25.32 3.35
C GLY A 27 -59.69 23.87 3.83
N VAL A 28 -60.81 23.52 4.47
CA VAL A 28 -61.17 22.22 5.06
C VAL A 28 -61.52 21.18 3.98
N GLY A 29 -61.14 19.91 4.18
CA GLY A 29 -61.64 18.76 3.42
C GLY A 29 -61.37 17.43 4.13
N HIS A 30 -62.43 16.66 4.37
CA HIS A 30 -62.54 15.54 5.30
C HIS A 30 -62.54 14.18 4.57
N GLN A 31 -62.07 13.11 5.25
CA GLN A 31 -62.28 11.66 4.97
C GLN A 31 -61.59 11.08 3.71
N GLY A 32 -60.98 9.90 3.68
CA GLY A 32 -60.78 8.79 4.60
C GLY A 32 -60.32 7.55 3.79
N VAL A 33 -59.79 6.54 4.49
CA VAL A 33 -59.59 5.12 4.08
C VAL A 33 -58.22 4.69 3.51
N GLN A 34 -57.54 3.92 4.35
CA GLN A 34 -56.65 2.76 4.16
C GLN A 34 -56.23 2.33 2.74
N GLY A 35 -54.92 2.06 2.57
CA GLY A 35 -54.46 1.02 1.66
C GLY A 35 -53.02 1.11 1.15
N ILE A 36 -52.21 0.14 1.61
CA ILE A 36 -51.21 -0.65 0.85
C ILE A 36 -49.85 -0.02 0.42
N MET A 37 -48.82 -0.83 0.69
CA MET A 37 -47.64 -1.14 -0.14
C MET A 37 -46.30 -0.44 0.18
N GLY A 38 -45.29 -1.30 0.33
CA GLY A 38 -43.95 -1.00 0.82
C GLY A 38 -43.18 -0.01 -0.05
N VAL A 39 -42.44 0.84 0.63
CA VAL A 39 -41.39 1.65 0.02
C VAL A 39 -40.09 0.90 0.23
N SER A 40 -39.63 0.25 -0.83
CA SER A 40 -38.23 -0.16 -0.98
C SER A 40 -37.39 1.10 -0.89
N LEU A 41 -36.61 1.23 0.19
CA LEU A 41 -35.55 2.23 0.31
C LEU A 41 -34.43 1.84 -0.67
N ILE A 42 -34.62 2.18 -1.95
CA ILE A 42 -33.49 2.31 -2.88
C ILE A 42 -32.76 3.57 -2.41
N ALA A 43 -31.65 3.37 -1.69
CA ALA A 43 -30.70 4.42 -1.41
C ALA A 43 -30.17 4.92 -2.76
N THR A 44 -30.75 6.01 -3.27
CA THR A 44 -30.20 6.72 -4.42
C THR A 44 -28.91 7.40 -3.97
N GLU A 45 -27.78 6.78 -4.29
CA GLU A 45 -26.47 7.41 -4.18
C GLU A 45 -26.45 8.71 -5.00
N THR A 46 -25.84 9.76 -4.46
CA THR A 46 -25.80 11.07 -5.09
C THR A 46 -24.97 11.02 -6.39
N PRO A 47 -25.32 11.81 -7.44
CA PRO A 47 -24.57 11.87 -8.70
C PRO A 47 -23.09 12.29 -8.55
N GLU A 48 -22.71 12.88 -7.41
CA GLU A 48 -21.32 13.18 -7.06
C GLU A 48 -20.54 11.96 -6.54
N ALA A 49 -21.20 11.01 -5.88
CA ALA A 49 -20.58 9.76 -5.42
C ALA A 49 -20.22 8.86 -6.61
N GLN A 50 -21.12 8.77 -7.60
CA GLN A 50 -20.90 8.01 -8.82
C GLN A 50 -19.81 8.62 -9.73
N ARG A 51 -19.58 9.95 -9.67
CA ARG A 51 -18.47 10.64 -10.37
C ARG A 51 -17.08 10.40 -9.79
N ARG A 52 -16.99 9.83 -8.58
CA ARG A 52 -15.69 9.59 -7.90
C ARG A 52 -15.11 8.21 -8.20
N GLN A 53 -15.92 7.26 -8.67
CA GLN A 53 -15.42 5.94 -9.05
C GLN A 53 -14.77 5.99 -10.43
N LEU A 54 -13.52 5.56 -10.48
CA LEU A 54 -12.81 5.36 -11.74
C LEU A 54 -13.51 4.29 -12.57
N PRO A 55 -13.51 4.43 -13.91
CA PRO A 55 -14.07 3.39 -14.77
C PRO A 55 -13.30 2.08 -14.59
N THR A 56 -13.96 0.97 -14.94
CA THR A 56 -13.29 -0.33 -15.02
C THR A 56 -12.42 -0.41 -16.27
N ILE A 57 -11.28 -1.09 -16.17
CA ILE A 57 -10.38 -1.34 -17.31
C ILE A 57 -11.13 -2.13 -18.39
N SER A 58 -11.02 -1.71 -19.65
CA SER A 58 -11.75 -2.34 -20.76
C SER A 58 -11.20 -3.73 -21.12
N LYS A 59 -12.06 -4.59 -21.69
CA LYS A 59 -11.67 -5.93 -22.14
C LYS A 59 -10.66 -5.89 -23.30
N GLU A 60 -10.73 -4.86 -24.12
CA GLU A 60 -9.75 -4.61 -25.19
C GLU A 60 -8.37 -4.34 -24.59
N ARG A 61 -8.30 -3.55 -23.51
CA ARG A 61 -7.03 -3.27 -22.81
C ARG A 61 -6.49 -4.50 -22.08
N TRP A 62 -7.36 -5.37 -21.55
CA TRP A 62 -6.96 -6.68 -21.01
C TRP A 62 -6.32 -7.54 -22.10
N SER A 63 -6.99 -7.63 -23.25
CA SER A 63 -6.54 -8.47 -24.36
C SER A 63 -5.21 -7.96 -24.94
N SER A 64 -5.00 -6.64 -24.95
CA SER A 64 -3.76 -6.04 -25.43
C SER A 64 -2.59 -6.16 -24.46
N SER A 65 -2.82 -6.50 -23.18
CA SER A 65 -1.73 -6.65 -22.21
C SER A 65 -1.11 -8.04 -22.22
N VAL A 66 -1.82 -9.04 -22.75
CA VAL A 66 -1.34 -10.44 -22.79
C VAL A 66 -0.01 -10.53 -23.54
N GLY A 67 1.01 -11.06 -22.87
CA GLY A 67 2.36 -11.16 -23.41
C GLY A 67 3.20 -9.89 -23.26
N GLU A 68 2.78 -8.92 -22.44
CA GLU A 68 3.64 -7.81 -22.01
C GLU A 68 4.91 -8.35 -21.34
N ILE A 69 6.02 -7.63 -21.52
CA ILE A 69 7.34 -8.04 -21.04
C ILE A 69 7.80 -7.03 -19.99
N ALA A 70 8.40 -7.54 -18.92
CA ALA A 70 8.94 -6.72 -17.86
C ALA A 70 9.93 -5.68 -18.39
N PHE A 71 9.81 -4.46 -17.89
CA PHE A 71 10.71 -3.37 -18.23
C PHE A 71 12.03 -3.49 -17.47
N GLU A 72 13.13 -3.18 -18.16
CA GLU A 72 14.33 -2.75 -17.45
C GLU A 72 14.08 -1.29 -16.99
N PRO A 73 14.07 -0.99 -15.68
CA PRO A 73 13.64 0.31 -15.17
C PRO A 73 14.39 1.50 -15.77
N ASP A 74 15.71 1.40 -15.94
CA ASP A 74 16.51 2.50 -16.49
C ASP A 74 16.17 2.78 -17.96
N SER A 75 15.99 1.71 -18.75
CA SER A 75 15.58 1.76 -20.15
C SER A 75 14.19 2.39 -20.30
N PHE A 76 13.22 1.97 -19.48
CA PHE A 76 11.87 2.52 -19.50
C PHE A 76 11.85 4.01 -19.13
N LEU A 77 12.57 4.41 -18.09
CA LEU A 77 12.67 5.81 -17.70
C LEU A 77 13.32 6.67 -18.78
N ASN A 78 14.29 6.13 -19.54
CA ASN A 78 14.88 6.85 -20.68
C ASN A 78 13.87 7.01 -21.83
N ASP A 79 13.18 5.93 -22.21
CA ASP A 79 12.16 5.93 -23.27
C ASP A 79 11.04 6.95 -22.99
N VAL A 80 10.50 6.98 -21.77
CA VAL A 80 9.44 7.94 -21.39
C VAL A 80 9.90 9.40 -21.52
N ASN A 81 11.17 9.67 -21.21
CA ASN A 81 11.73 11.03 -21.31
C ASN A 81 11.98 11.45 -22.76
N GLU A 82 12.44 10.54 -23.62
CA GLU A 82 12.77 10.83 -25.02
C GLU A 82 11.50 10.88 -25.90
N ASN A 83 10.58 9.95 -25.70
CA ASN A 83 9.42 9.74 -26.57
C ASN A 83 8.10 10.28 -25.98
N GLY A 84 8.15 11.04 -24.89
CA GLY A 84 7.00 11.78 -24.35
C GLY A 84 5.95 10.93 -23.63
N GLY A 85 6.19 9.62 -23.45
CA GLY A 85 5.40 8.73 -22.59
C GLY A 85 3.97 8.47 -23.07
N GLN A 86 3.75 8.28 -24.37
CA GLN A 86 2.44 7.91 -24.91
C GLN A 86 2.03 6.49 -24.50
N GLY A 87 0.72 6.29 -24.28
CA GLY A 87 0.13 5.00 -23.90
C GLY A 87 -0.09 4.85 -22.39
N SER A 88 -0.63 3.67 -22.02
CA SER A 88 -0.96 3.32 -20.64
C SER A 88 -0.35 1.97 -20.23
N ILE A 89 -0.09 1.83 -18.94
CA ILE A 89 0.43 0.63 -18.29
C ILE A 89 -0.62 0.12 -17.31
N LEU A 90 -0.82 -1.19 -17.28
CA LEU A 90 -1.59 -1.84 -16.23
C LEU A 90 -0.64 -2.11 -15.05
N TYR A 91 -0.83 -1.41 -13.95
CA TYR A 91 -0.01 -1.50 -12.76
C TYR A 91 -0.79 -2.14 -11.59
N LEU A 92 -0.31 -3.29 -11.12
CA LEU A 92 -0.83 -3.96 -9.94
C LEU A 92 -0.24 -3.35 -8.64
N ALA A 93 -1.13 -2.81 -7.82
CA ALA A 93 -0.86 -2.38 -6.45
C ALA A 93 -1.32 -3.43 -5.43
N TYR A 94 -0.48 -3.69 -4.43
CA TYR A 94 -0.75 -4.62 -3.33
C TYR A 94 -0.32 -4.12 -1.94
N GLY A 95 0.40 -2.99 -1.89
CA GLY A 95 0.91 -2.37 -0.66
C GLY A 95 0.26 -1.01 -0.41
N SER A 96 1.06 -0.01 -0.03
CA SER A 96 0.55 1.34 0.26
C SER A 96 -0.14 2.03 -0.91
N ASN A 97 0.12 1.59 -2.16
CA ASN A 97 -0.55 2.12 -3.35
C ASN A 97 -2.00 1.64 -3.50
N LEU A 98 -2.48 0.76 -2.63
CA LEU A 98 -3.91 0.49 -2.51
C LEU A 98 -4.68 1.71 -2.00
N CYS A 99 -4.07 2.59 -1.19
CA CYS A 99 -4.79 3.74 -0.63
C CYS A 99 -4.70 4.97 -1.53
N GLU A 100 -5.83 5.63 -1.77
CA GLU A 100 -5.94 6.83 -2.58
C GLU A 100 -5.08 7.98 -2.04
N ALA A 101 -5.05 8.18 -0.72
CA ALA A 101 -4.24 9.22 -0.09
C ALA A 101 -2.75 9.08 -0.43
N THR A 102 -2.30 7.84 -0.64
CA THR A 102 -0.92 7.54 -1.01
C THR A 102 -0.72 7.58 -2.52
N PHE A 103 -1.60 6.94 -3.28
CA PHE A 103 -1.47 6.78 -4.73
C PHE A 103 -1.79 8.07 -5.49
N LYS A 104 -2.97 8.66 -5.23
CA LYS A 104 -3.42 9.92 -5.84
C LYS A 104 -2.86 11.15 -5.12
N GLY A 105 -2.78 11.10 -3.79
CA GLY A 105 -2.32 12.23 -2.96
C GLY A 105 -0.80 12.41 -2.97
N VAL A 106 -0.09 11.58 -2.20
CA VAL A 106 1.37 11.73 -1.98
C VAL A 106 2.17 11.59 -3.29
N ARG A 107 1.82 10.64 -4.16
CA ARG A 107 2.53 10.42 -5.44
C ARG A 107 1.99 11.26 -6.60
N GLY A 108 0.77 11.80 -6.49
CA GLY A 108 0.16 12.59 -7.56
C GLY A 108 -0.28 11.78 -8.78
N ILE A 109 -0.43 10.45 -8.66
CA ILE A 109 -0.80 9.58 -9.78
C ILE A 109 -2.26 9.80 -10.16
N LYS A 110 -2.54 9.83 -11.46
CA LYS A 110 -3.90 10.00 -12.00
C LYS A 110 -4.31 8.74 -12.75
N PRO A 111 -4.80 7.71 -12.03
CA PRO A 111 -5.29 6.49 -12.69
C PRO A 111 -6.43 6.81 -13.66
N LEU A 112 -6.40 6.13 -14.80
CA LEU A 112 -7.38 6.23 -15.89
C LEU A 112 -8.56 5.27 -15.65
N ALA A 113 -8.26 4.08 -15.13
CA ALA A 113 -9.22 3.04 -14.81
C ALA A 113 -8.67 2.15 -13.68
N GLN A 114 -9.53 1.34 -13.06
CA GLN A 114 -9.11 0.38 -12.03
C GLN A 114 -9.89 -0.93 -12.07
N LEU A 115 -9.33 -1.99 -11.51
CA LEU A 115 -9.97 -3.30 -11.38
C LEU A 115 -9.39 -4.11 -10.22
N ASN A 116 -10.24 -4.72 -9.41
CA ASN A 116 -9.81 -5.66 -8.37
C ASN A 116 -9.42 -6.99 -9.01
N VAL A 117 -8.30 -7.57 -8.58
CA VAL A 117 -7.77 -8.80 -9.19
C VAL A 117 -7.25 -9.79 -8.16
N LEU A 118 -7.24 -11.06 -8.56
CA LEU A 118 -6.52 -12.16 -7.95
C LEU A 118 -5.28 -12.47 -8.78
N VAL A 119 -4.14 -12.65 -8.12
CA VAL A 119 -2.88 -13.13 -8.71
C VAL A 119 -2.50 -14.45 -8.02
N PRO A 120 -2.86 -15.60 -8.61
CA PRO A 120 -2.68 -16.92 -7.98
C PRO A 120 -1.22 -17.25 -7.68
N GLU A 121 -0.27 -16.79 -8.49
CA GLU A 121 1.15 -17.11 -8.36
C GLU A 121 1.88 -16.29 -7.29
N LEU A 122 1.26 -15.25 -6.72
CA LEU A 122 1.89 -14.40 -5.70
C LEU A 122 1.26 -14.56 -4.32
N ALA A 123 2.05 -14.35 -3.28
CA ALA A 123 1.60 -14.17 -1.91
C ALA A 123 2.15 -12.86 -1.34
N LEU A 124 1.30 -12.12 -0.62
CA LEU A 124 1.70 -10.92 0.13
C LEU A 124 2.65 -11.31 1.27
N THR A 125 3.76 -10.59 1.41
CA THR A 125 4.68 -10.69 2.55
C THR A 125 4.93 -9.33 3.16
N PHE A 126 5.53 -9.31 4.34
CA PHE A 126 5.96 -8.10 5.04
C PHE A 126 7.42 -8.24 5.47
N ASP A 127 8.29 -8.44 4.48
CA ASP A 127 9.71 -8.71 4.66
C ASP A 127 10.62 -7.59 4.15
N LEU A 128 10.07 -6.60 3.44
CA LEU A 128 10.84 -5.44 3.02
C LEU A 128 11.22 -4.60 4.25
N PRO A 129 12.52 -4.41 4.54
CA PRO A 129 12.99 -3.72 5.73
C PRO A 129 12.70 -2.22 5.66
N GLY A 130 12.20 -1.69 6.76
CA GLY A 130 12.12 -0.24 6.98
C GLY A 130 13.11 0.23 8.06
N ILE A 131 12.59 0.95 9.05
CA ILE A 131 13.36 1.53 10.17
C ILE A 131 12.94 0.82 11.46
N PRO A 132 13.87 0.13 12.16
CA PRO A 132 13.60 -0.49 13.45
C PRO A 132 12.94 0.46 14.46
N TYR A 133 12.05 -0.06 15.30
CA TYR A 133 11.28 0.66 16.33
C TYR A 133 10.24 1.68 15.82
N SER A 134 10.14 1.91 14.51
CA SER A 134 9.18 2.87 13.94
C SER A 134 8.32 2.22 12.86
N GLU A 135 8.94 1.85 11.74
CA GLU A 135 8.29 1.19 10.61
C GLU A 135 9.15 0.01 10.19
N PRO A 136 9.06 -1.11 10.93
CA PRO A 136 10.10 -2.13 10.84
C PRO A 136 10.13 -2.85 9.50
N CYS A 137 8.97 -3.02 8.88
CA CYS A 137 8.85 -3.58 7.54
C CYS A 137 7.66 -3.04 6.75
N PHE A 138 7.73 -3.26 5.45
CA PHE A 138 6.74 -2.90 4.43
C PHE A 138 6.32 -4.14 3.63
N ALA A 139 5.25 -3.99 2.85
CA ALA A 139 4.73 -5.05 2.00
C ALA A 139 5.71 -5.37 0.86
N ASN A 140 5.79 -6.65 0.52
CA ASN A 140 6.45 -7.19 -0.65
C ASN A 140 5.62 -8.38 -1.14
N VAL A 141 6.07 -9.04 -2.20
CA VAL A 141 5.43 -10.28 -2.68
C VAL A 141 6.47 -11.39 -2.77
N ARG A 142 6.01 -12.64 -2.79
CA ARG A 142 6.82 -13.80 -3.17
C ARG A 142 6.00 -14.69 -4.09
N TYR A 143 6.69 -15.44 -4.96
CA TYR A 143 6.03 -16.49 -5.73
C TYR A 143 5.55 -17.61 -4.79
N ARG A 144 4.30 -18.04 -4.98
CA ARG A 144 3.71 -19.21 -4.33
C ARG A 144 4.24 -20.45 -5.01
N SER A 145 4.66 -21.43 -4.22
CA SER A 145 4.84 -22.80 -4.72
C SER A 145 3.46 -23.29 -5.15
N GLN A 146 3.26 -23.54 -6.45
CA GLN A 146 1.96 -23.99 -6.94
C GLN A 146 1.54 -25.29 -6.22
N PRO A 147 0.25 -25.48 -5.88
CA PRO A 147 -0.23 -26.79 -5.51
C PRO A 147 0.02 -27.71 -6.70
N ARG A 148 0.99 -28.62 -6.56
CA ARG A 148 1.29 -29.66 -7.55
C ARG A 148 -0.04 -30.34 -7.89
N ALA A 149 -0.45 -30.29 -9.15
CA ALA A 149 -1.57 -31.10 -9.62
C ALA A 149 -1.36 -32.53 -9.10
N GLN A 150 -2.36 -33.05 -8.38
CA GLN A 150 -2.33 -34.38 -7.77
C GLN A 150 -2.23 -35.44 -8.86
N ASN A 151 -1.02 -35.69 -9.36
CA ASN A 151 -0.66 -36.73 -10.31
C ASN A 151 0.86 -36.95 -10.23
N SER A 152 1.31 -37.61 -9.18
CA SER A 152 2.50 -38.47 -9.20
C SER A 152 2.64 -39.13 -7.83
N ASP A 153 2.46 -40.46 -7.80
CA ASP A 153 2.93 -41.34 -6.75
C ASP A 153 4.45 -41.17 -6.58
N MET A 154 4.86 -40.27 -5.69
CA MET A 154 6.24 -40.16 -5.21
C MET A 154 6.21 -39.78 -3.72
N PRO A 155 7.04 -40.40 -2.86
CA PRO A 155 6.99 -40.18 -1.43
C PRO A 155 7.27 -38.72 -1.09
N SER A 156 6.40 -38.14 -0.28
CA SER A 156 6.41 -36.74 0.15
C SER A 156 7.47 -36.49 1.24
N ASP A 157 8.75 -36.54 0.89
CA ASP A 157 9.85 -36.32 1.86
C ASP A 157 10.33 -34.85 1.93
N LEU A 158 9.53 -33.88 1.46
CA LEU A 158 9.88 -32.45 1.54
C LEU A 158 8.77 -31.55 2.10
N GLU A 159 7.75 -32.13 2.76
CA GLU A 159 7.12 -31.39 3.85
C GLU A 159 8.11 -31.38 5.01
N LYS A 160 8.96 -30.34 5.07
CA LYS A 160 9.49 -29.91 6.35
C LYS A 160 8.29 -29.46 7.20
N LYS A 161 7.63 -30.43 7.84
CA LYS A 161 6.97 -30.23 9.13
C LYS A 161 7.99 -29.47 9.95
N SER A 162 7.72 -28.19 10.20
CA SER A 162 8.40 -27.49 11.27
C SER A 162 8.32 -28.42 12.49
N PRO A 163 9.46 -28.80 13.10
CA PRO A 163 9.39 -29.63 14.28
C PRO A 163 8.53 -28.85 15.28
N SER A 164 7.38 -29.42 15.65
CA SER A 164 6.57 -28.94 16.75
C SER A 164 7.38 -29.16 18.02
N ILE A 165 8.35 -28.27 18.24
CA ILE A 165 9.04 -28.13 19.51
C ILE A 165 8.05 -27.43 20.41
N ASN A 166 7.66 -28.12 21.48
CA ASN A 166 6.86 -27.62 22.57
C ASN A 166 7.29 -26.18 22.92
N GLY A 167 6.42 -25.19 22.62
CA GLY A 167 6.68 -23.77 22.87
C GLY A 167 6.79 -22.84 21.64
N ALA A 168 6.41 -23.28 20.44
CA ALA A 168 6.33 -22.39 19.28
C ALA A 168 5.39 -21.19 19.57
N PRO A 169 5.81 -19.94 19.30
CA PRO A 169 4.93 -18.79 19.43
C PRO A 169 3.70 -18.99 18.52
N PRO A 170 2.50 -18.51 18.94
CA PRO A 170 1.29 -18.70 18.18
C PRO A 170 1.47 -18.23 16.74
N GLU A 171 0.94 -19.02 15.80
CA GLU A 171 0.94 -18.73 14.36
C GLU A 171 0.60 -17.25 14.14
N TYR A 172 1.50 -16.52 13.49
CA TYR A 172 1.32 -15.10 13.31
C TYR A 172 0.22 -14.88 12.27
N HIS A 173 -0.72 -13.97 12.55
CA HIS A 173 -1.95 -13.82 11.77
C HIS A 173 -1.72 -13.57 10.28
N LYS A 174 -0.60 -12.94 9.89
CA LYS A 174 -0.28 -12.71 8.48
C LYS A 174 0.02 -13.99 7.69
N ASP A 175 0.35 -15.10 8.36
CA ASP A 175 0.58 -16.39 7.70
C ASP A 175 -0.70 -17.17 7.44
N LYS A 176 -1.85 -16.71 7.96
CA LYS A 176 -3.15 -17.40 7.81
C LYS A 176 -3.67 -17.39 6.38
N TRP A 177 -3.32 -16.38 5.57
CA TRP A 177 -3.76 -16.32 4.17
C TRP A 177 -2.97 -17.30 3.30
N LYS A 178 -3.67 -18.27 2.72
CA LYS A 178 -3.05 -19.32 1.88
C LYS A 178 -3.38 -19.20 0.40
N LYS A 179 -4.35 -18.36 0.02
CA LYS A 179 -4.76 -18.12 -1.39
C LYS A 179 -3.79 -17.19 -2.10
N GLY A 180 -4.09 -16.86 -3.37
CA GLY A 180 -3.31 -15.90 -4.15
C GLY A 180 -3.40 -14.48 -3.59
N LEU A 181 -2.51 -13.63 -4.08
CA LEU A 181 -2.49 -12.21 -3.76
C LEU A 181 -3.75 -11.55 -4.32
N VAL A 182 -4.42 -10.74 -3.50
CA VAL A 182 -5.48 -9.84 -3.97
C VAL A 182 -4.97 -8.41 -3.95
N GLY A 183 -5.24 -7.69 -5.03
CA GLY A 183 -4.81 -6.30 -5.20
C GLY A 183 -5.69 -5.55 -6.19
N VAL A 184 -5.24 -4.36 -6.55
CA VAL A 184 -5.92 -3.47 -7.50
C VAL A 184 -4.99 -3.22 -8.67
N VAL A 185 -5.45 -3.50 -9.88
CA VAL A 185 -4.78 -3.03 -11.10
C VAL A 185 -5.31 -1.65 -11.42
N TYR A 186 -4.41 -0.70 -11.58
CA TYR A 186 -4.68 0.62 -12.13
C TYR A 186 -4.19 0.68 -13.57
N GLU A 187 -5.00 1.24 -14.45
CA GLU A 187 -4.49 1.75 -15.72
C GLU A 187 -3.90 3.14 -15.48
N VAL A 188 -2.61 3.32 -15.73
CA VAL A 188 -1.90 4.60 -15.51
C VAL A 188 -1.18 5.04 -16.78
N SER A 189 -0.97 6.35 -16.94
CA SER A 189 -0.12 6.84 -18.03
C SER A 189 1.32 6.34 -17.87
N ARG A 190 2.09 6.24 -18.97
CA ARG A 190 3.53 5.87 -18.84
C ARG A 190 4.33 6.86 -18.00
N LYS A 191 3.95 8.15 -17.98
CA LYS A 191 4.55 9.18 -17.12
C LYS A 191 4.28 8.94 -15.64
N ASP A 192 3.06 8.55 -15.31
CA ASP A 192 2.69 8.16 -13.95
C ASP A 192 3.41 6.88 -13.54
N TYR A 193 3.52 5.91 -14.46
CA TYR A 193 4.30 4.69 -14.21
C TYR A 193 5.79 4.99 -13.95
N ALA A 194 6.39 5.90 -14.73
CA ALA A 194 7.75 6.39 -14.46
C ALA A 194 7.87 7.05 -13.08
N THR A 195 6.83 7.76 -12.63
CA THR A 195 6.79 8.35 -11.27
C THR A 195 6.71 7.26 -10.20
N ILE A 196 5.93 6.20 -10.43
CA ILE A 196 5.87 5.03 -9.53
C ILE A 196 7.26 4.39 -9.44
N ILE A 197 7.90 4.06 -10.57
CA ILE A 197 9.26 3.50 -10.59
C ILE A 197 10.26 4.44 -9.89
N ALA A 198 10.21 5.75 -10.11
CA ALA A 198 11.15 6.69 -9.49
C ALA A 198 10.93 6.86 -7.98
N THR A 199 9.69 6.73 -7.50
CA THR A 199 9.35 6.91 -6.07
C THR A 199 9.44 5.63 -5.26
N GLU A 200 9.21 4.47 -5.89
CA GLU A 200 9.25 3.16 -5.26
C GLU A 200 10.57 2.42 -5.52
N GLY A 201 11.09 2.52 -6.75
CA GLY A 201 12.31 1.87 -7.26
C GLY A 201 13.56 2.75 -7.27
N GLY A 202 13.43 4.06 -7.06
CA GLY A 202 14.55 5.02 -7.18
C GLY A 202 15.62 4.96 -6.07
N ASN A 203 15.52 3.99 -5.16
CA ASN A 203 16.50 3.79 -4.08
C ASN A 203 16.45 2.37 -3.48
N THR A 204 15.83 1.41 -4.16
CA THR A 204 15.42 0.09 -3.65
C THR A 204 15.65 -0.97 -4.74
N SER A 205 15.84 -2.22 -4.34
CA SER A 205 16.05 -3.37 -5.23
C SER A 205 14.77 -3.87 -5.93
N TYR A 206 13.74 -3.01 -6.05
CA TYR A 206 12.51 -3.37 -6.75
C TYR A 206 12.78 -3.52 -8.25
N LYS A 207 12.36 -4.65 -8.80
CA LYS A 207 12.34 -4.95 -10.22
C LYS A 207 10.90 -4.88 -10.71
N ASP A 208 10.73 -4.37 -11.92
CA ASP A 208 9.50 -4.56 -12.67
C ASP A 208 9.38 -6.05 -13.03
N VAL A 209 8.20 -6.62 -12.79
CA VAL A 209 7.83 -7.96 -13.22
C VAL A 209 6.41 -7.92 -13.77
N VAL A 210 6.13 -8.78 -14.74
CA VAL A 210 4.79 -8.97 -15.29
C VAL A 210 4.16 -10.18 -14.63
N VAL A 211 2.91 -10.04 -14.19
CA VAL A 211 2.15 -11.08 -13.49
C VAL A 211 0.77 -11.25 -14.10
N THR A 212 0.25 -12.46 -14.03
CA THR A 212 -1.04 -12.82 -14.58
C THR A 212 -2.14 -12.52 -13.57
N CYS A 213 -3.01 -11.58 -13.93
CA CYS A 213 -4.11 -11.10 -13.12
C CYS A 213 -5.44 -11.70 -13.59
N HIS A 214 -6.29 -12.07 -12.63
CA HIS A 214 -7.65 -12.54 -12.87
C HIS A 214 -8.65 -11.56 -12.25
N PRO A 215 -9.58 -10.98 -13.04
CA PRO A 215 -10.60 -10.08 -12.54
C PRO A 215 -11.43 -10.65 -11.37
N LEU A 216 -11.63 -9.86 -10.33
CA LEU A 216 -12.55 -10.15 -9.23
C LEU A 216 -13.80 -9.26 -9.39
N LEU A 217 -14.81 -9.80 -10.05
CA LEU A 217 -16.05 -9.10 -10.37
C LEU A 217 -17.08 -9.29 -9.24
N ASP A 218 -17.12 -8.33 -8.32
CA ASP A 218 -18.09 -8.24 -7.20
C ASP A 218 -18.30 -9.56 -6.45
N VAL A 219 -17.19 -10.10 -5.92
CA VAL A 219 -17.20 -11.35 -5.14
C VAL A 219 -16.91 -11.06 -3.67
N GLU A 220 -17.72 -11.62 -2.77
CA GLU A 220 -17.45 -11.51 -1.33
C GLU A 220 -16.27 -12.38 -0.88
N THR A 221 -16.07 -13.52 -1.54
CA THR A 221 -15.02 -14.51 -1.23
C THR A 221 -14.00 -14.59 -2.35
N VAL A 222 -12.73 -14.80 -1.98
CA VAL A 222 -11.67 -14.96 -2.97
C VAL A 222 -11.66 -16.40 -3.47
N PRO A 223 -11.81 -16.66 -4.78
CA PRO A 223 -11.72 -18.01 -5.30
C PRO A 223 -10.29 -18.54 -5.15
N GLU A 224 -10.14 -19.83 -4.82
CA GLU A 224 -8.81 -20.45 -4.74
C GLU A 224 -8.21 -20.68 -6.13
N ILE A 225 -9.07 -20.98 -7.10
CA ILE A 225 -8.74 -21.13 -8.52
C ILE A 225 -9.59 -20.13 -9.30
N PRO A 226 -8.98 -19.22 -10.08
CA PRO A 226 -9.75 -18.25 -10.86
C PRO A 226 -10.46 -18.91 -12.05
N HIS A 227 -11.63 -18.37 -12.40
CA HIS A 227 -12.42 -18.82 -13.56
C HIS A 227 -12.55 -17.75 -14.65
N THR A 228 -12.07 -16.53 -14.39
CA THR A 228 -12.13 -15.40 -15.31
C THR A 228 -10.94 -15.43 -16.27
N SER A 229 -11.14 -14.92 -17.49
CA SER A 229 -10.07 -14.71 -18.46
C SER A 229 -8.94 -13.87 -17.85
N PRO A 230 -7.68 -14.34 -17.92
CA PRO A 230 -6.54 -13.61 -17.40
C PRO A 230 -6.15 -12.43 -18.28
N PHE A 231 -5.38 -11.51 -17.71
CA PHE A 231 -4.63 -10.47 -18.41
C PHE A 231 -3.34 -10.18 -17.65
N ASP A 232 -2.34 -9.61 -18.32
CA ASP A 232 -1.05 -9.33 -17.68
C ASP A 232 -0.99 -7.89 -17.15
N ALA A 233 -0.31 -7.70 -16.02
CA ALA A 233 -0.04 -6.39 -15.44
C ALA A 233 1.38 -6.33 -14.89
N HIS A 234 1.95 -5.13 -14.92
CA HIS A 234 3.23 -4.83 -14.31
C HIS A 234 3.07 -4.65 -12.80
N THR A 235 4.05 -5.11 -12.04
CA THR A 235 4.16 -4.82 -10.61
C THR A 235 5.61 -4.67 -10.21
N LEU A 236 5.84 -4.05 -9.05
CA LEU A 236 7.18 -3.92 -8.49
C LEU A 236 7.38 -5.01 -7.44
N PHE A 237 8.46 -5.77 -7.57
CA PHE A 237 8.84 -6.84 -6.64
C PHE A 237 10.31 -6.74 -6.22
N CYS A 238 10.62 -6.94 -4.94
CA CYS A 238 12.00 -6.94 -4.43
C CYS A 238 12.48 -8.39 -4.21
N PRO A 239 13.19 -9.03 -5.17
CA PRO A 239 13.64 -10.42 -5.05
C PRO A 239 14.75 -10.63 -4.04
N ASP A 240 15.64 -9.65 -3.89
CA ASP A 240 16.80 -9.76 -3.00
C ASP A 240 16.77 -8.65 -1.95
N VAL A 241 16.08 -8.95 -0.86
CA VAL A 241 16.07 -8.11 0.34
C VAL A 241 17.44 -8.12 1.05
N SER A 242 18.24 -9.17 0.85
CA SER A 242 19.50 -9.40 1.60
C SER A 242 20.70 -8.68 0.96
N GLY A 243 20.77 -8.61 -0.37
CA GLY A 243 21.84 -7.92 -1.09
C GLY A 243 21.82 -6.39 -0.95
N PHE A 244 20.65 -5.80 -0.71
CA PHE A 244 20.50 -4.35 -0.53
C PHE A 244 21.01 -3.86 0.85
N LEU A 245 20.80 -4.66 1.90
CA LEU A 245 21.27 -4.37 3.25
C LEU A 245 22.44 -5.28 3.61
N ALA A 246 23.55 -5.11 2.93
CA ALA A 246 24.76 -5.89 3.15
C ALA A 246 25.15 -5.87 4.65
N GLY A 247 25.04 -7.01 5.31
CA GLY A 247 25.34 -7.16 6.74
C GLY A 247 24.14 -7.10 7.70
N ARG A 248 22.91 -6.82 7.24
CA ARG A 248 21.70 -7.12 8.03
C ARG A 248 21.66 -8.63 8.27
N ALA A 249 21.41 -9.04 9.50
CA ALA A 249 21.27 -10.45 9.80
C ALA A 249 20.05 -11.01 9.06
N HIS A 250 20.28 -12.07 8.26
CA HIS A 250 19.21 -12.77 7.58
C HIS A 250 18.17 -13.23 8.60
N ARG A 251 16.90 -12.85 8.39
CA ARG A 251 15.80 -13.33 9.21
C ARG A 251 15.42 -14.72 8.67
N PRO A 252 15.53 -15.81 9.46
CA PRO A 252 15.24 -17.16 8.98
C PRO A 252 13.77 -17.35 8.54
N ASP A 253 12.89 -16.55 9.14
CA ASP A 253 11.47 -16.50 8.83
C ASP A 253 11.13 -15.16 8.14
N PRO A 254 10.72 -15.17 6.85
CA PRO A 254 10.20 -13.97 6.18
C PRO A 254 8.98 -13.36 6.88
N SER A 255 8.26 -14.15 7.68
CA SER A 255 7.14 -13.70 8.51
C SER A 255 7.57 -13.05 9.83
N TYR A 256 8.87 -12.98 10.14
CA TYR A 256 9.35 -12.51 11.44
C TYR A 256 8.89 -11.10 11.84
N ALA A 257 9.09 -10.12 10.96
CA ALA A 257 8.88 -8.70 11.27
C ALA A 257 7.40 -8.30 11.23
N GLN A 258 7.02 -7.32 12.04
CA GLN A 258 5.66 -6.78 12.07
C GLN A 258 5.61 -5.40 11.39
N PRO A 259 4.67 -5.17 10.46
CA PRO A 259 4.46 -3.84 9.89
C PRO A 259 3.88 -2.89 10.93
N SER A 260 4.13 -1.59 10.78
CA SER A 260 3.58 -0.59 11.72
C SER A 260 2.06 -0.45 11.57
N ALA A 261 1.37 -0.03 12.63
CA ALA A 261 -0.07 0.27 12.59
C ALA A 261 -0.41 1.32 11.52
N ARG A 262 0.44 2.35 11.39
CA ARG A 262 0.26 3.39 10.36
C ARG A 262 0.32 2.80 8.95
N TYR A 263 1.27 1.91 8.68
CA TYR A 263 1.42 1.30 7.35
C TYR A 263 0.31 0.31 7.04
N LEU A 264 -0.08 -0.54 8.00
CA LEU A 264 -1.24 -1.43 7.84
C LEU A 264 -2.53 -0.65 7.61
N LYS A 265 -2.68 0.52 8.23
CA LYS A 265 -3.83 1.40 7.97
C LYS A 265 -3.91 1.79 6.49
N LEU A 266 -2.80 2.09 5.82
CA LEU A 266 -2.82 2.38 4.38
C LEU A 266 -3.31 1.19 3.55
N ILE A 267 -2.92 -0.03 3.91
CA ILE A 267 -3.34 -1.22 3.18
C ILE A 267 -4.83 -1.52 3.42
N THR A 268 -5.27 -1.41 4.67
CA THR A 268 -6.66 -1.69 5.07
C THR A 268 -7.63 -0.61 4.57
N ASP A 269 -7.29 0.67 4.71
CA ASP A 269 -8.06 1.78 4.13
C ASP A 269 -8.19 1.60 2.61
N GLY A 270 -7.10 1.30 1.90
CA GLY A 270 -7.15 1.05 0.46
C GLY A 270 -8.01 -0.16 0.10
N ALA A 271 -7.92 -1.24 0.88
CA ALA A 271 -8.78 -2.41 0.67
C ALA A 271 -10.28 -2.07 0.82
N ASP A 272 -10.62 -1.20 1.76
CA ASP A 272 -11.99 -0.70 1.95
C ASP A 272 -12.42 0.28 0.85
N GLU A 273 -11.58 1.25 0.49
CA GLU A 273 -11.79 2.23 -0.59
C GLU A 273 -12.11 1.55 -1.92
N HIS A 274 -11.43 0.45 -2.24
CA HIS A 274 -11.61 -0.32 -3.47
C HIS A 274 -12.64 -1.44 -3.39
N GLY A 275 -13.27 -1.65 -2.22
CA GLY A 275 -14.24 -2.72 -2.05
C GLY A 275 -13.65 -4.11 -2.35
N LEU A 276 -12.43 -4.39 -1.88
CA LEU A 276 -11.84 -5.73 -2.03
C LEU A 276 -12.74 -6.80 -1.37
N PRO A 277 -12.67 -8.07 -1.81
CA PRO A 277 -13.50 -9.14 -1.26
C PRO A 277 -13.48 -9.19 0.27
N LYS A 278 -14.66 -9.30 0.87
CA LYS A 278 -14.87 -9.28 2.32
C LYS A 278 -13.95 -10.25 3.07
N GLU A 279 -13.76 -11.46 2.53
CA GLU A 279 -12.84 -12.46 3.08
C GLU A 279 -11.40 -11.93 3.19
N TYR A 280 -10.90 -11.26 2.16
CA TYR A 280 -9.55 -10.71 2.14
C TYR A 280 -9.40 -9.52 3.07
N LYS A 281 -10.41 -8.65 3.15
CA LYS A 281 -10.41 -7.51 4.08
C LYS A 281 -10.34 -7.98 5.53
N LEU A 282 -11.13 -8.98 5.90
CA LEU A 282 -11.08 -9.59 7.24
C LEU A 282 -9.68 -10.12 7.56
N TYR A 283 -9.02 -10.78 6.60
CA TYR A 283 -7.63 -11.20 6.74
C TYR A 283 -6.69 -10.00 6.98
N LEU A 284 -6.76 -8.95 6.16
CA LEU A 284 -5.89 -7.78 6.28
C LEU A 284 -6.07 -7.06 7.63
N HIS A 285 -7.31 -6.94 8.13
CA HIS A 285 -7.61 -6.36 9.44
C HIS A 285 -7.15 -7.24 10.62
N ASP A 286 -7.05 -8.56 10.45
CA ASP A 286 -6.55 -9.48 11.48
C ASP A 286 -5.01 -9.42 11.64
N ILE A 287 -4.29 -8.79 10.70
CA ILE A 287 -2.82 -8.67 10.80
C ILE A 287 -2.46 -7.77 11.99
N ARG A 288 -1.77 -8.35 13.00
CA ARG A 288 -1.38 -7.59 14.20
C ARG A 288 -0.27 -6.58 13.87
N PRO A 289 -0.44 -5.28 14.18
CA PRO A 289 0.61 -4.29 13.98
C PRO A 289 1.78 -4.46 14.96
N TYR A 290 2.93 -3.91 14.59
CA TYR A 290 4.04 -3.64 15.51
C TYR A 290 3.62 -2.63 16.57
N THR A 291 3.83 -2.97 17.84
CA THR A 291 3.62 -2.08 18.98
C THR A 291 4.77 -2.18 19.96
N ILE A 292 5.12 -1.04 20.57
CA ILE A 292 6.12 -0.99 21.63
C ILE A 292 5.41 -1.13 22.98
N THR A 293 5.67 -2.25 23.65
CA THR A 293 5.01 -2.62 24.91
C THR A 293 5.92 -2.43 26.11
N THR A 294 7.24 -2.44 25.93
CA THR A 294 8.20 -2.35 27.03
C THR A 294 8.85 -0.96 27.12
N THR A 295 9.15 -0.51 28.36
CA THR A 295 9.92 0.73 28.59
C THR A 295 11.29 0.66 27.92
N ARG A 296 11.90 -0.52 27.91
CA ARG A 296 13.18 -0.79 27.27
C ARG A 296 13.15 -0.50 25.77
N GLN A 297 12.14 -0.98 25.06
CA GLN A 297 11.92 -0.67 23.64
C GLN A 297 11.59 0.81 23.41
N ARG A 298 10.90 1.47 24.35
CA ARG A 298 10.60 2.91 24.25
C ARG A 298 11.87 3.76 24.31
N ILE A 299 12.79 3.43 25.22
CA ILE A 299 14.13 4.06 25.28
C ILE A 299 14.91 3.75 24.00
N GLY A 300 14.91 2.48 23.57
CA GLY A 300 15.54 2.05 22.32
C GLY A 300 15.07 2.84 21.11
N ARG A 301 13.75 3.00 20.95
CA ARG A 301 13.15 3.83 19.89
C ARG A 301 13.67 5.24 19.94
N PHE A 302 13.63 5.89 21.11
CA PHE A 302 14.07 7.28 21.25
C PHE A 302 15.53 7.45 20.85
N LEU A 303 16.43 6.61 21.40
CA LEU A 303 17.86 6.67 21.09
C LEU A 303 18.14 6.35 19.61
N PHE A 304 17.56 5.28 19.08
CA PHE A 304 17.76 4.86 17.70
C PHE A 304 17.28 5.92 16.71
N THR A 305 16.08 6.46 16.96
CA THR A 305 15.48 7.54 16.14
C THR A 305 16.34 8.81 16.21
N SER A 306 16.83 9.18 17.39
CA SER A 306 17.68 10.37 17.57
C SER A 306 19.00 10.28 16.82
N VAL A 307 19.58 9.08 16.71
CA VAL A 307 20.82 8.84 15.97
C VAL A 307 20.57 8.81 14.46
N TRP A 308 19.59 8.01 14.00
CA TRP A 308 19.46 7.69 12.57
C TRP A 308 18.50 8.60 11.80
N MET A 309 17.46 9.16 12.41
CA MET A 309 16.51 10.02 11.68
C MET A 309 17.14 11.28 11.11
N PRO A 310 18.01 12.03 11.81
CA PRO A 310 18.68 13.18 11.21
C PRO A 310 19.48 12.80 9.96
N VAL A 311 20.18 11.66 9.99
CA VAL A 311 20.94 11.13 8.85
C VAL A 311 19.99 10.79 7.70
N ILE A 312 18.89 10.08 7.97
CA ILE A 312 17.88 9.72 6.96
C ILE A 312 17.23 10.98 6.35
N LEU A 313 16.92 12.01 7.16
CA LEU A 313 16.33 13.26 6.68
C LEU A 313 17.30 14.02 5.76
N VAL A 314 18.58 14.10 6.12
CA VAL A 314 19.61 14.68 5.25
C VAL A 314 19.70 13.89 3.94
N MET A 315 19.67 12.56 4.00
CA MET A 315 19.68 11.72 2.80
C MET A 315 18.45 11.97 1.91
N ILE A 316 17.24 12.05 2.47
CA ILE A 316 16.03 12.39 1.72
C ILE A 316 16.15 13.78 1.08
N LEU A 317 16.71 14.76 1.81
CA LEU A 317 16.93 16.10 1.28
C LEU A 317 17.92 16.10 0.13
N LEU A 318 19.06 15.41 0.27
CA LEU A 318 20.07 15.26 -0.79
C LEU A 318 19.47 14.57 -2.02
N GLN A 319 18.67 13.52 -1.82
CA GLN A 319 17.99 12.86 -2.94
C GLN A 319 17.03 13.81 -3.62
N ARG A 320 16.30 14.66 -2.89
CA ARG A 320 15.41 15.65 -3.49
C ARG A 320 16.16 16.74 -4.25
N THR A 321 17.30 17.22 -3.76
CA THR A 321 18.08 18.30 -4.40
C THR A 321 18.90 17.82 -5.58
N PHE A 322 19.46 16.60 -5.51
CA PHE A 322 20.27 16.03 -6.57
C PHE A 322 19.46 15.18 -7.57
N LYS A 323 18.13 15.14 -7.43
CA LYS A 323 17.24 14.51 -8.39
C LYS A 323 17.43 15.16 -9.76
N ASP A 324 17.79 14.35 -10.75
CA ASP A 324 17.85 14.81 -12.13
C ASP A 324 16.43 15.10 -12.66
N LYS A 325 16.34 15.65 -13.88
CA LYS A 325 15.06 15.88 -14.58
C LYS A 325 14.26 14.58 -14.80
N ARG A 326 14.86 13.43 -14.55
CA ARG A 326 14.31 12.09 -14.70
C ARG A 326 13.84 11.52 -13.36
N GLY A 327 13.90 12.30 -12.28
CA GLY A 327 13.50 11.90 -10.93
C GLY A 327 14.49 10.98 -10.22
N ARG A 328 15.71 10.79 -10.76
CA ARG A 328 16.73 9.87 -10.26
C ARG A 328 17.78 10.58 -9.40
N SER A 329 18.21 9.90 -8.35
CA SER A 329 19.37 10.29 -7.56
C SER A 329 20.67 9.88 -8.28
N PRO A 330 21.78 10.62 -8.15
CA PRO A 330 23.06 10.22 -8.72
C PRO A 330 23.52 8.86 -8.18
N LYS A 331 24.20 8.05 -9.01
CA LYS A 331 24.68 6.70 -8.61
C LYS A 331 25.49 6.70 -7.31
N TRP A 332 26.36 7.69 -7.11
CA TRP A 332 27.14 7.81 -5.88
C TRP A 332 26.24 8.02 -4.64
N LEU A 333 25.13 8.74 -4.78
CA LEU A 333 24.19 9.02 -3.69
C LEU A 333 23.36 7.77 -3.35
N ILE A 334 23.03 6.95 -4.36
CA ILE A 334 22.40 5.64 -4.17
C ILE A 334 23.33 4.71 -3.38
N GLU A 335 24.61 4.64 -3.74
CA GLU A 335 25.58 3.80 -3.01
C GLU A 335 25.83 4.29 -1.58
N VAL A 336 25.95 5.60 -1.36
CA VAL A 336 26.03 6.17 -0.02
C VAL A 336 24.77 5.83 0.79
N SER A 337 23.58 5.93 0.19
CA SER A 337 22.32 5.52 0.84
C SER A 337 22.39 4.05 1.27
N ARG A 338 22.82 3.16 0.38
CA ARG A 338 22.93 1.71 0.66
C ARG A 338 23.86 1.43 1.83
N ILE A 339 25.02 2.10 1.89
CA ILE A 339 25.98 1.98 2.99
C ILE A 339 25.37 2.47 4.32
N ILE A 340 24.69 3.61 4.32
CA ILE A 340 24.03 4.18 5.51
C ILE A 340 22.94 3.23 6.02
N TYR A 341 22.05 2.75 5.16
CA TYR A 341 21.00 1.79 5.54
C TYR A 341 21.60 0.48 6.06
N SER A 342 22.68 -0.01 5.45
CA SER A 342 23.40 -1.19 5.92
C SER A 342 23.98 -0.97 7.33
N ALA A 343 24.66 0.17 7.55
CA ALA A 343 25.21 0.54 8.84
C ALA A 343 24.13 0.69 9.93
N MET A 344 22.98 1.27 9.58
CA MET A 344 21.82 1.36 10.47
C MET A 344 21.37 -0.02 10.94
N TRP A 345 21.15 -0.95 10.01
CA TRP A 345 20.72 -2.30 10.34
C TRP A 345 21.77 -3.11 11.09
N VAL A 346 23.05 -2.98 10.76
CA VAL A 346 24.15 -3.60 11.52
C VAL A 346 24.19 -3.07 12.96
N SER A 347 24.04 -1.76 13.16
CA SER A 347 23.99 -1.16 14.50
C SER A 347 22.79 -1.68 15.30
N TYR A 348 21.65 -1.87 14.64
CA TYR A 348 20.47 -2.43 15.26
C TYR A 348 20.69 -3.88 15.69
N ASP A 349 21.14 -4.73 14.77
CA ASP A 349 21.32 -6.17 15.00
C ASP A 349 22.38 -6.49 16.05
N ARG A 350 23.51 -5.75 16.04
CA ARG A 350 24.64 -6.01 16.94
C ARG A 350 24.48 -5.37 18.32
N PHE A 351 23.75 -4.27 18.43
CA PHE A 351 23.71 -3.47 19.66
C PHE A 351 22.29 -3.22 20.15
N PHE A 352 21.47 -2.52 19.36
CA PHE A 352 20.19 -2.03 19.88
C PHE A 352 19.21 -3.16 20.20
N LYS A 353 19.12 -4.19 19.36
CA LYS A 353 18.18 -5.30 19.59
C LYS A 353 18.47 -6.00 20.92
N GLY A 354 19.75 -6.29 21.19
CA GLY A 354 20.19 -6.94 22.42
C GLY A 354 20.00 -6.06 23.66
N LEU A 355 20.25 -4.76 23.55
CA LEU A 355 20.23 -3.80 24.66
C LEU A 355 18.88 -3.14 24.92
N PHE A 356 18.00 -3.05 23.94
CA PHE A 356 16.73 -2.34 24.06
C PHE A 356 15.50 -3.21 23.75
N GLY A 357 15.69 -4.43 23.26
CA GLY A 357 14.63 -5.33 22.86
C GLY A 357 14.35 -5.27 21.36
N ASP A 358 13.37 -6.05 20.91
CA ASP A 358 13.08 -6.21 19.49
C ASP A 358 12.43 -4.97 18.86
N GLY A 359 13.11 -4.34 17.92
CA GLY A 359 12.61 -3.22 17.12
C GLY A 359 11.77 -3.65 15.91
N GLU A 360 11.64 -4.95 15.64
CA GLU A 360 10.83 -5.51 14.55
C GLU A 360 9.59 -6.26 15.02
N ARG A 361 9.48 -6.55 16.32
CA ARG A 361 8.37 -7.32 16.89
C ARG A 361 7.92 -6.81 18.25
N THR A 362 6.61 -6.88 18.46
CA THR A 362 5.95 -6.61 19.73
C THR A 362 6.37 -7.66 20.75
N ILE A 363 6.82 -7.24 21.94
CA ILE A 363 7.20 -8.15 23.02
C ILE A 363 6.00 -8.37 23.95
N GLY A 364 5.74 -9.61 24.37
CA GLY A 364 4.79 -9.89 25.45
C GLY A 364 3.30 -9.93 25.09
N ALA A 365 2.92 -9.82 23.81
CA ALA A 365 1.52 -9.82 23.36
C ALA A 365 0.78 -11.18 23.47
N GLY A 366 1.35 -12.18 24.14
CA GLY A 366 0.80 -13.54 24.26
C GLY A 366 0.28 -13.94 25.64
N ARG A 367 0.08 -12.99 26.58
CA ARG A 367 -0.32 -13.32 27.97
C ARG A 367 -1.52 -12.56 28.54
N HIS A 368 -2.23 -11.74 27.76
CA HIS A 368 -3.25 -10.84 28.33
C HIS A 368 -4.71 -11.08 27.91
N ASN A 369 -5.03 -12.17 27.19
CA ASN A 369 -6.42 -12.50 26.85
C ASN A 369 -6.97 -13.77 27.52
N GLU A 370 -6.26 -14.34 28.49
CA GLU A 370 -6.84 -15.33 29.41
C GLU A 370 -7.05 -14.61 30.74
N LEU A 371 -8.23 -14.00 30.90
CA LEU A 371 -8.72 -13.62 32.22
C LEU A 371 -9.35 -14.85 32.89
N PRO A 372 -9.22 -14.95 34.23
CA PRO A 372 -9.46 -16.16 35.02
C PRO A 372 -10.90 -16.66 35.02
#